data_AF-A0A383EAI4-F1
#
_entry.id   AF-A0A383EAI4-F1
#
_cell.length_a   1.000
_cell.length_b   1.000
_cell.length_c   1.000
_cell.angle_alpha   90.00
_cell.angle_beta   90.00
_cell.angle_gamma   90.00
#
_symmetry.space_group_name_H-M   'P 1'
#
loop_
_entity.id
_entity.type
_entity.pdbx_description
1 polymer ?
#
loop_
_entity_poly.entity_id
_entity_poly.type
_entity_poly.pdbx_seq_one_letter_code
_entity_poly.pdbx_strand_id
1 'polypeptide(L)'
;MAEGILGAVLAGGESRRFGASKTLSEVGGLPMASWAIKALKDAGLFVGVISSEDDLEGVLGVPVRPDLEPGKGPVGGLLTALAWAKERKHTGVFLLGCDMPLVSVGVVSELLSKMDASAAVIPIGLHGAEPLCGFYSLSCFQA
;
A
#
# COMPACT_ATOMS: atom_id res chain seq x y z
N MET A 1 1.11 7.10 -18.26
CA MET A 1 0.48 6.07 -17.43
C MET A 1 1.56 5.43 -16.59
N ALA A 2 1.30 5.12 -15.31
CA ALA A 2 2.28 4.51 -14.40
C ALA A 2 2.47 3.01 -14.69
N GLU A 3 2.80 2.69 -15.94
CA GLU A 3 3.10 1.32 -16.35
C GLU A 3 4.29 0.81 -15.54
N GLY A 4 4.15 -0.39 -14.99
CA GLY A 4 5.21 -1.01 -14.20
C GLY A 4 5.23 -0.64 -12.72
N ILE A 5 4.18 -0.05 -12.13
CA ILE A 5 4.11 0.17 -10.67
C ILE A 5 3.08 -0.75 -10.02
N LEU A 6 3.45 -1.41 -8.93
CA LEU A 6 2.53 -2.17 -8.06
C LEU A 6 1.89 -1.23 -7.05
N GLY A 7 0.56 -1.19 -6.96
CA GLY A 7 -0.14 -0.62 -5.81
C GLY A 7 -0.19 -1.63 -4.66
N ALA A 8 0.41 -1.31 -3.52
CA ALA A 8 0.40 -2.17 -2.34
C ALA A 8 -0.34 -1.50 -1.20
N VAL A 9 -1.43 -2.11 -0.75
CA VAL A 9 -2.14 -1.68 0.46
C VAL A 9 -1.58 -2.43 1.66
N LEU A 10 -1.05 -1.68 2.64
CA LEU A 10 -0.59 -2.26 3.90
C LEU A 10 -1.78 -2.40 4.84
N ALA A 11 -2.25 -3.63 5.00
CA ALA A 11 -3.37 -4.01 5.83
C ALA A 11 -2.88 -4.95 6.94
N GLY A 12 -2.22 -4.37 7.94
CA GLY A 12 -1.60 -5.13 9.01
C GLY A 12 -0.96 -4.25 10.05
N GLY A 13 -0.62 -4.87 11.17
CA GLY A 13 -0.18 -4.20 12.39
C GLY A 13 -1.03 -4.68 13.54
N GLU A 14 -0.39 -4.96 14.68
CA GLU A 14 -1.12 -5.39 15.85
C GLU A 14 -2.11 -4.27 16.23
N SER A 15 -3.40 -4.52 15.97
CA SER A 15 -4.52 -3.63 16.26
C SER A 15 -4.76 -3.52 17.77
N ARG A 16 -3.68 -3.36 18.56
CA ARG A 16 -3.67 -3.34 20.03
C ARG A 16 -4.60 -2.27 20.61
N ARG A 17 -4.86 -1.20 19.85
CA ARG A 17 -5.73 -0.08 20.25
C ARG A 17 -7.13 -0.14 19.62
N PHE A 18 -7.36 -0.95 18.59
CA PHE A 18 -8.60 -0.95 17.82
C PHE A 18 -9.57 -2.09 18.19
N GLY A 19 -9.16 -3.07 19.00
CA GLY A 19 -10.03 -4.12 19.55
C GLY A 19 -10.56 -5.15 18.52
N ALA A 20 -10.63 -4.78 17.24
CA ALA A 20 -11.00 -5.57 16.07
C ALA A 20 -10.02 -5.30 14.90
N SER A 21 -10.12 -6.09 13.83
CA SER A 21 -9.36 -5.86 12.60
C SER A 21 -9.66 -4.47 12.02
N LYS A 22 -8.65 -3.60 12.01
CA LYS A 22 -8.73 -2.27 11.40
C LYS A 22 -8.99 -2.36 9.89
N THR A 23 -8.47 -3.42 9.26
CA THR A 23 -8.58 -3.71 7.82
C THR A 23 -10.03 -3.78 7.36
N LEU A 24 -10.87 -4.51 8.12
CA LEU A 24 -12.28 -4.75 7.81
C LEU A 24 -13.24 -3.79 8.53
N SER A 25 -12.72 -2.88 9.35
CA SER A 25 -13.55 -1.85 9.97
C SER A 25 -14.23 -0.99 8.90
N GLU A 26 -15.52 -0.74 9.06
CA GLU A 26 -16.30 -0.04 8.04
C GLU A 26 -16.11 1.48 8.11
N VAL A 27 -15.93 2.08 6.93
CA VAL A 27 -16.00 3.53 6.72
C VAL A 27 -16.97 3.76 5.57
N GLY A 28 -18.10 4.42 5.85
CA GLY A 28 -19.14 4.65 4.84
C GLY A 28 -19.74 3.37 4.25
N GLY A 29 -19.81 2.29 5.04
CA GLY A 29 -20.37 0.99 4.63
C GLY A 29 -19.44 0.10 3.80
N LEU A 30 -18.16 0.46 3.67
CA LEU A 30 -17.14 -0.35 3.01
C LEU A 30 -15.97 -0.65 3.95
N PRO A 31 -15.30 -1.82 3.82
CA PRO A 31 -14.06 -2.10 4.55
C PRO A 31 -13.03 -1.01 4.31
N MET A 32 -12.33 -0.56 5.35
CA MET A 32 -11.38 0.56 5.29
C MET A 32 -10.34 0.39 4.17
N ALA A 33 -9.79 -0.82 4.03
CA ALA A 33 -8.82 -1.14 2.98
C ALA A 33 -9.39 -0.99 1.56
N SER A 34 -10.71 -1.13 1.37
CA SER A 34 -11.36 -0.97 0.07
C SER A 34 -11.22 0.44 -0.49
N TRP A 35 -11.15 1.46 0.36
CA TRP A 35 -10.94 2.84 -0.07
C TRP A 35 -9.53 3.05 -0.63
N ALA A 36 -8.51 2.53 0.05
CA ALA A 36 -7.13 2.54 -0.43
C ALA A 36 -6.99 1.74 -1.73
N ILE A 37 -7.60 0.55 -1.81
CA ILE A 37 -7.63 -0.27 -3.03
C ILE A 37 -8.25 0.52 -4.19
N LYS A 38 -9.37 1.20 -3.94
CA LYS A 38 -10.06 2.00 -4.96
C LYS A 38 -9.17 3.12 -5.48
N ALA A 39 -8.52 3.88 -4.59
CA ALA A 39 -7.65 5.00 -4.98
C ALA A 39 -6.50 4.54 -5.90
N LEU A 40 -5.89 3.38 -5.60
CA LEU A 40 -4.81 2.81 -6.41
C LEU A 40 -5.31 2.22 -7.73
N LYS A 41 -6.47 1.54 -7.74
CA LYS A 41 -7.10 1.03 -8.96
C LYS A 41 -7.51 2.16 -9.91
N ASP A 42 -8.12 3.22 -9.38
CA ASP A 42 -8.51 4.41 -10.15
C ASP A 42 -7.29 5.13 -10.75
N ALA A 43 -6.11 5.02 -10.11
CA ALA A 43 -4.83 5.51 -10.65
C ALA A 43 -4.23 4.61 -11.74
N GLY A 44 -4.90 3.50 -12.09
CA GLY A 44 -4.48 2.56 -13.13
C GLY A 44 -3.43 1.54 -12.68
N LEU A 45 -3.26 1.33 -11.38
CA LEU A 45 -2.29 0.37 -10.85
C LEU A 45 -2.87 -1.04 -10.75
N PHE A 46 -2.01 -2.05 -10.92
CA PHE A 46 -2.31 -3.38 -10.41
C PHE A 46 -2.20 -3.33 -8.88
N VAL A 47 -3.22 -3.80 -8.16
CA VAL A 47 -3.32 -3.63 -6.70
C VAL A 47 -3.29 -4.98 -5.99
N GLY A 48 -2.50 -5.06 -4.92
CA GLY A 48 -2.49 -6.16 -3.96
C GLY A 48 -2.43 -5.67 -2.52
N VAL A 49 -2.74 -6.54 -1.58
CA VAL A 49 -2.76 -6.25 -0.14
C VAL A 49 -1.66 -7.04 0.56
N ILE A 50 -0.93 -6.39 1.46
CA ILE A 50 0.01 -7.05 2.36
C ILE A 50 -0.66 -7.22 3.72
N SER A 51 -0.95 -8.47 4.09
CA SER A 51 -1.62 -8.82 5.33
C SER A 51 -1.44 -10.30 5.67
N SER A 52 -1.38 -10.61 6.96
CA SER A 52 -1.43 -11.98 7.48
C SER A 52 -2.81 -12.36 8.02
N GLU A 53 -3.84 -11.52 7.81
CA GLU A 53 -5.22 -11.85 8.15
C GLU A 53 -5.81 -12.84 7.13
N ASP A 54 -6.51 -13.86 7.62
CA ASP A 54 -7.16 -14.88 6.79
C ASP A 54 -8.36 -14.31 6.03
N ASP A 55 -8.67 -14.92 4.87
CA ASP A 55 -9.85 -14.66 4.03
C ASP A 55 -10.03 -13.22 3.49
N LEU A 56 -9.01 -12.37 3.61
CA LEU A 56 -9.08 -11.01 3.04
C LEU A 56 -9.21 -10.99 1.52
N GLU A 57 -8.67 -11.98 0.81
CA GLU A 57 -8.74 -12.02 -0.65
C GLU A 57 -10.18 -12.17 -1.15
N GLY A 58 -10.98 -13.02 -0.47
CA GLY A 58 -12.40 -13.19 -0.78
C GLY A 58 -13.22 -11.94 -0.48
N VAL A 59 -12.89 -11.22 0.59
CA VAL A 59 -13.61 -10.00 1.01
C VAL A 59 -13.24 -8.79 0.17
N LEU A 60 -11.95 -8.60 -0.14
CA LEU A 60 -11.42 -7.40 -0.81
C LEU A 60 -11.37 -7.53 -2.33
N GLY A 61 -11.46 -8.76 -2.88
CA GLY A 61 -11.45 -9.01 -4.32
C GLY A 61 -10.14 -8.59 -5.00
N VAL A 62 -9.03 -8.61 -4.27
CA VAL A 62 -7.68 -8.35 -4.75
C VAL A 62 -6.71 -9.36 -4.13
N PRO A 63 -5.61 -9.72 -4.80
CA PRO A 63 -4.64 -10.65 -4.25
C PRO A 63 -4.10 -10.19 -2.91
N VAL A 64 -3.96 -11.13 -1.97
CA VAL A 64 -3.36 -10.88 -0.65
C VAL A 64 -2.04 -11.64 -0.53
N ARG A 65 -1.04 -11.00 0.05
CA ARG A 65 0.26 -11.62 0.35
C ARG A 65 0.59 -11.45 1.83
N PRO A 66 0.98 -12.52 2.55
CA PRO A 66 1.45 -12.40 3.91
C PRO A 66 2.74 -11.59 4.00
N ASP A 67 2.90 -10.83 5.09
CA ASP A 67 4.16 -10.13 5.38
C ASP A 67 5.28 -11.17 5.59
N LEU A 68 6.33 -11.09 4.78
CA LEU A 68 7.49 -11.98 4.84
C LEU A 68 8.38 -11.71 6.05
N GLU A 69 8.31 -10.50 6.62
CA GLU A 69 9.12 -10.08 7.77
C GLU A 69 8.25 -9.60 8.94
N PRO A 70 7.42 -10.48 9.51
CA PRO A 70 6.50 -10.11 10.58
C PRO A 70 7.24 -9.52 11.78
N GLY A 71 6.67 -8.49 12.39
CA GLY A 71 7.23 -7.80 13.55
C GLY A 71 8.18 -6.64 13.25
N LYS A 72 8.53 -6.40 11.97
CA LYS A 72 9.32 -5.22 11.55
C LYS A 72 8.48 -3.96 11.30
N GLY A 73 7.19 -4.02 11.65
CA GLY A 73 6.24 -2.94 11.39
C GLY A 73 6.10 -2.63 9.90
N PRO A 74 5.78 -1.39 9.51
CA PRO A 74 5.50 -1.05 8.11
C PRO A 74 6.67 -1.31 7.13
N VAL A 75 7.90 -1.34 7.63
CA VAL A 75 9.08 -1.64 6.80
C VAL A 75 9.08 -3.09 6.31
N GLY A 76 8.59 -4.05 7.11
CA GLY A 76 8.44 -5.44 6.69
C GLY A 76 7.44 -5.58 5.54
N GLY A 77 6.30 -4.90 5.66
CA GLY A 77 5.31 -4.80 4.60
C GLY A 77 5.84 -4.16 3.31
N LEU A 78 6.63 -3.09 3.42
CA LEU A 78 7.29 -2.48 2.26
C LEU A 78 8.28 -3.44 1.58
N LEU A 79 9.10 -4.16 2.36
CA LEU A 79 10.02 -5.17 1.82
C LEU A 79 9.24 -6.25 1.04
N THR A 80 8.16 -6.75 1.63
CA THR A 80 7.28 -7.73 1.00
C THR A 80 6.67 -7.20 -0.30
N ALA A 81 6.20 -5.96 -0.31
CA ALA A 81 5.64 -5.32 -1.49
C ALA A 81 6.69 -5.14 -2.61
N LEU A 82 7.92 -4.73 -2.26
CA LEU A 82 9.02 -4.57 -3.23
C LEU A 82 9.44 -5.93 -3.83
N ALA A 83 9.53 -6.98 -3.01
CA ALA A 83 9.76 -8.34 -3.50
C ALA A 83 8.66 -8.76 -4.49
N TRP A 84 7.40 -8.45 -4.16
CA TRP A 84 6.27 -8.75 -5.02
C TRP A 84 6.28 -7.99 -6.34
N ALA A 85 6.62 -6.70 -6.30
CA ALA A 85 6.81 -5.89 -7.49
C ALA A 85 7.89 -6.49 -8.41
N LYS A 86 9.03 -6.90 -7.84
CA LYS A 86 10.12 -7.54 -8.59
C LYS A 86 9.68 -8.83 -9.28
N GLU A 87 8.99 -9.72 -8.57
CA GLU A 87 8.47 -10.98 -9.14
C GLU A 87 7.53 -10.74 -10.33
N ARG A 88 6.72 -9.68 -10.25
CA ARG A 88 5.76 -9.27 -11.30
C ARG A 88 6.36 -8.36 -12.37
N LYS A 89 7.67 -8.12 -12.34
CA LYS A 89 8.40 -7.25 -13.29
C LYS A 89 7.93 -5.77 -13.26
N HIS A 90 7.44 -5.32 -12.12
CA HIS A 90 7.24 -3.90 -11.83
C HIS A 90 8.59 -3.24 -11.48
N THR A 91 8.72 -1.93 -11.67
CA THR A 91 9.90 -1.11 -11.36
C THR A 91 9.84 -0.47 -9.97
N GLY A 92 8.69 -0.53 -9.31
CA GLY A 92 8.52 -0.07 -7.93
C GLY A 92 7.12 -0.30 -7.40
N VAL A 93 6.87 0.27 -6.22
CA VAL A 93 5.65 0.13 -5.44
C VAL A 93 5.10 1.51 -5.09
N PHE A 94 3.79 1.70 -5.24
CA PHE A 94 3.08 2.73 -4.49
C PHE A 94 2.50 2.09 -3.23
N LEU A 95 3.04 2.45 -2.07
CA LEU A 95 2.61 1.95 -0.77
C LEU A 95 1.51 2.86 -0.22
N LEU A 96 0.38 2.26 0.19
CA LEU A 96 -0.72 2.98 0.83
C LEU A 96 -1.18 2.26 2.11
N GLY A 97 -1.20 2.95 3.25
CA GLY A 97 -1.80 2.43 4.48
C GLY A 97 -3.31 2.24 4.33
N CYS A 98 -3.85 1.13 4.83
CA CYS A 98 -5.30 0.90 4.83
C CYS A 98 -6.07 1.94 5.66
N ASP A 99 -5.41 2.64 6.57
CA ASP A 99 -5.98 3.64 7.47
C ASP A 99 -6.01 5.06 6.94
N MET A 100 -5.74 5.21 5.65
CA MET A 100 -5.80 6.48 4.92
C MET A 100 -6.97 6.49 3.91
N PRO A 101 -8.24 6.28 4.32
CA PRO A 101 -9.37 6.12 3.40
C PRO A 101 -9.73 7.38 2.60
N LEU A 102 -9.17 8.54 2.98
CA LEU A 102 -9.39 9.82 2.30
C LEU A 102 -8.35 10.12 1.22
N VAL A 103 -7.34 9.26 1.04
CA VAL A 103 -6.37 9.42 -0.05
C VAL A 103 -7.10 9.22 -1.39
N SER A 104 -7.03 10.23 -2.24
CA SER A 104 -7.71 10.24 -3.53
C SER A 104 -6.78 9.79 -4.66
N VAL A 105 -7.37 9.39 -5.78
CA VAL A 105 -6.64 9.14 -7.03
C VAL A 105 -5.78 10.34 -7.46
N GLY A 106 -6.20 11.57 -7.14
CA GLY A 106 -5.44 12.79 -7.43
C GLY A 106 -4.12 12.84 -6.68
N VAL A 107 -4.12 12.50 -5.39
CA VAL A 107 -2.89 12.42 -4.57
C VAL A 107 -1.95 11.35 -5.10
N VAL A 108 -2.48 10.16 -5.38
CA VAL A 108 -1.68 9.04 -5.94
C VAL A 108 -1.04 9.45 -7.27
N SER A 109 -1.83 10.05 -8.17
CA SER A 109 -1.37 10.47 -9.50
C SER A 109 -0.33 11.58 -9.42
N GLU A 110 -0.50 12.54 -8.51
CA GLU A 110 0.48 13.62 -8.30
C GLU A 110 1.83 13.07 -7.83
N LEU A 111 1.82 12.16 -6.85
CA LEU A 111 3.05 11.55 -6.35
C LEU A 111 3.75 10.70 -7.42
N LEU A 112 2.99 9.92 -8.19
CA LEU A 112 3.52 9.15 -9.32
C LEU A 112 4.11 10.05 -10.42
N SER A 113 3.55 11.25 -10.66
CA SER A 113 4.11 12.19 -11.64
C SER A 113 5.47 12.79 -11.24
N LYS A 114 5.89 12.61 -9.98
CA LYS A 114 7.15 13.14 -9.43
C LYS A 114 8.22 12.05 -9.24
N MET A 115 7.95 10.81 -9.67
CA MET A 115 8.80 9.66 -9.33
C MET A 115 10.19 9.67 -9.99
N ASP A 116 10.35 10.31 -11.17
CA ASP A 116 11.59 10.44 -11.95
C ASP A 116 12.63 9.33 -11.68
N ALA A 117 13.88 9.70 -11.36
CA ALA A 117 14.94 8.78 -10.94
C ALA A 117 15.04 8.67 -9.41
N SER A 118 13.98 9.04 -8.69
CA SER A 118 13.98 9.09 -7.22
C SER A 118 13.82 7.69 -6.62
N ALA A 119 14.55 7.43 -5.54
CA ALA A 119 14.39 6.19 -4.78
C ALA A 119 13.01 6.12 -4.08
N ALA A 120 12.50 7.26 -3.62
CA ALA A 120 11.17 7.36 -3.02
C ALA A 120 10.56 8.75 -3.23
N VAL A 121 9.24 8.81 -3.25
CA VAL A 121 8.45 10.05 -3.26
C VAL A 121 7.31 9.92 -2.25
N ILE A 122 7.32 10.79 -1.24
CA ILE A 122 6.33 10.81 -0.16
C ILE A 122 5.85 12.26 0.06
N PRO A 123 4.58 12.49 0.45
CA PRO A 123 4.10 13.80 0.81
C PRO A 123 4.56 14.18 2.22
N ILE A 124 4.64 15.49 2.45
CA ILE A 124 4.78 16.07 3.78
C ILE A 124 3.42 16.68 4.16
N GLY A 125 2.75 16.07 5.12
CA GLY A 125 1.50 16.58 5.69
C GLY A 125 1.75 17.55 6.86
N LEU A 126 0.67 17.93 7.54
CA LEU A 126 0.71 18.85 8.69
C LEU A 126 1.54 18.32 9.87
N HIS A 127 1.66 16.99 9.98
CA HIS A 127 2.36 16.32 11.09
C HIS A 127 3.72 15.75 10.67
N GLY A 128 4.20 16.09 9.47
CA GLY A 128 5.46 15.61 8.93
C GLY A 128 5.29 14.67 7.74
N ALA A 129 6.31 13.86 7.50
CA ALA A 129 6.32 12.92 6.38
C ALA A 129 5.26 11.82 6.56
N GLU A 130 4.66 11.38 5.45
CA GLU A 130 3.69 10.27 5.41
C GLU A 130 4.26 9.09 4.58
N PRO A 131 5.14 8.24 5.15
CA PRO A 131 5.83 7.19 4.39
C PRO A 131 4.89 6.09 3.88
N LEU A 132 3.71 5.94 4.48
CA LEU A 132 2.72 4.95 4.06
C LEU A 132 1.77 5.51 2.99
N CYS A 133 2.12 6.62 2.34
CA CYS A 133 1.41 7.14 1.19
C CYS A 133 2.46 7.61 0.18
N GLY A 134 3.07 6.69 -0.56
CA GLY A 134 4.18 7.09 -1.41
C GLY A 134 4.73 6.03 -2.34
N PHE A 135 5.51 6.51 -3.30
CA PHE A 135 6.24 5.68 -4.24
C PHE A 135 7.60 5.26 -3.66
N TYR A 136 7.98 4.01 -3.90
CA TYR A 136 9.28 3.42 -3.59
C TYR A 136 9.77 2.62 -4.80
N SER A 137 10.94 2.99 -5.31
CA SER A 137 11.61 2.29 -6.42
C SER A 137 12.13 0.93 -5.98
N LEU A 138 12.26 -0.01 -6.92
CA LEU A 138 12.99 -1.26 -6.68
C LEU A 138 14.45 -1.03 -6.29
N SER A 139 15.04 0.15 -6.51
CA SER A 139 16.36 0.47 -5.98
C SER A 139 16.41 0.46 -4.44
N CYS A 140 15.27 0.59 -3.76
CA CYS A 140 15.16 0.44 -2.31
C CYS A 140 15.23 -1.04 -1.86
N PHE A 141 15.10 -1.99 -2.77
CA PHE A 141 15.10 -3.41 -2.48
C PHE A 141 16.51 -3.97 -2.55
N GLN A 142 17.17 -4.07 -1.39
CA GLN A 142 18.39 -4.87 -1.25
C GLN A 142 17.97 -6.27 -0.76
N ALA A 143 18.20 -7.27 -1.63
CA ALA A 143 18.01 -8.68 -1.30
C ALA A 143 19.23 -9.23 -0.55
#